data_AF-A0AAX6IHN4-F1
#
_entry.id   AF-A0AAX6IHN4-F1
#
_cell.length_a   1.000
_cell.length_b   1.000
_cell.length_c   1.000
_cell.angle_alpha   90.00
_cell.angle_beta   90.00
_cell.angle_gamma   90.00
#
_symmetry.space_group_name_H-M   'P 1'
#
loop_
_entity.id
_entity.type
_entity.pdbx_description
1 polymer ?
#
loop_
_entity_poly.entity_id
_entity_poly.type
_entity_poly.pdbx_seq_one_letter_code
_entity_poly.pdbx_strand_id
1 'polypeptide(L)'
;MSQLQPVLKENKKYWTVIEEKRKEREPLQAALGQLRTENTAAREKSMGFCSSEEELDDLIRSLHYQIQHESNTLSEEKQLLKEIKQLEATREKVIANAAIKAKIQDSKGQQDAIQDQVKLLGADLNEVFKEKEAIKAQMTQLLEKVKVAEDAIKSLEDELGSITERRNKALQTLNGLRRVHDEANACFYQNRLLLNMAKDLAVKKDVKGLEELSHREVDKFVKQYSSDKTFRDDYEKRILSSLDSRQLSRDGCMRNPDEKPIIVEASPAVKLEPASLEVIPKKVKEVVKPYMPVDTVSTKKPQGTKKAQGDELTRSIEVDMSEDARKTQDLQKPIKESKEIDPSKLKEMRREEEIAKAKLAMERKKKLAEKAEAKAAARAQKEAEKKQKAREGEESKKEGRNGGTYSAS
;
A
#
# COMPACT_ATOMS: atom_id res chain seq x y z
N MET A 1 -3.65 -1.58 -15.57
CA MET A 1 -4.14 -0.86 -16.77
C MET A 1 -3.06 -0.46 -17.76
N SER A 2 -1.95 0.19 -17.34
CA SER A 2 -0.89 0.66 -18.27
C SER A 2 -0.28 -0.45 -19.15
N GLN A 3 -0.13 -1.67 -18.65
CA GLN A 3 0.39 -2.82 -19.40
C GLN A 3 -0.66 -3.53 -20.28
N LEU A 4 -1.95 -3.33 -20.05
CA LEU A 4 -3.04 -4.03 -20.76
C LEU A 4 -3.39 -3.33 -22.10
N GLN A 5 -3.35 -2.01 -22.09
CA GLN A 5 -3.57 -1.15 -23.26
C GLN A 5 -2.67 -1.48 -24.48
N PRO A 6 -1.34 -1.65 -24.36
CA PRO A 6 -0.49 -2.00 -25.50
C PRO A 6 -0.82 -3.38 -26.06
N VAL A 7 -1.01 -4.39 -25.20
CA VAL A 7 -1.38 -5.77 -25.59
C VAL A 7 -2.73 -5.80 -26.34
N LEU A 8 -3.70 -5.00 -25.90
CA LEU A 8 -4.98 -4.81 -26.60
C LEU A 8 -4.81 -4.22 -28.00
N LYS A 9 -3.93 -3.22 -28.14
CA LYS A 9 -3.63 -2.60 -29.44
C LYS A 9 -2.93 -3.57 -30.37
N GLU A 10 -1.98 -4.35 -29.85
CA GLU A 10 -1.28 -5.39 -30.60
C GLU A 10 -2.25 -6.46 -31.09
N ASN A 11 -3.11 -7.02 -30.22
CA ASN A 11 -4.12 -8.01 -30.62
C ASN A 11 -5.03 -7.50 -31.76
N LYS A 12 -5.41 -6.21 -31.74
CA LYS A 12 -6.17 -5.59 -32.85
C LYS A 12 -5.37 -5.53 -34.15
N LYS A 13 -4.07 -5.26 -34.10
CA LYS A 13 -3.18 -5.26 -35.28
C LYS A 13 -3.05 -6.67 -35.88
N TYR A 14 -3.00 -7.71 -35.05
CA TYR A 14 -2.97 -9.10 -35.56
C TYR A 14 -4.21 -9.45 -36.37
N TRP A 15 -5.38 -8.95 -35.99
CA TRP A 15 -6.60 -9.13 -36.78
C TRP A 15 -6.50 -8.51 -38.16
N THR A 16 -5.98 -7.28 -38.28
CA THR A 16 -5.82 -6.61 -39.59
C THR A 16 -4.82 -7.34 -40.47
N VAL A 17 -3.70 -7.80 -39.90
CA VAL A 17 -2.67 -8.56 -40.63
C VAL A 17 -3.21 -9.90 -41.14
N ILE A 18 -3.99 -10.63 -40.33
CA ILE A 18 -4.63 -11.88 -40.74
C ILE A 18 -5.63 -11.64 -41.88
N GLU A 19 -6.42 -10.56 -41.80
CA GLU A 19 -7.38 -10.17 -42.83
C GLU A 19 -6.70 -9.84 -44.17
N GLU A 20 -5.60 -9.08 -44.12
CA GLU A 20 -4.79 -8.72 -45.29
C GLU A 20 -4.18 -9.97 -45.95
N LYS A 21 -3.52 -10.83 -45.16
CA LYS A 21 -2.91 -12.07 -45.66
C LYS A 21 -3.93 -13.06 -46.21
N ARG A 22 -5.16 -13.07 -45.67
CA ARG A 22 -6.27 -13.85 -46.24
C ARG A 22 -6.68 -13.31 -47.61
N LYS A 23 -6.83 -11.99 -47.75
CA LYS A 23 -7.17 -11.34 -49.03
C LYS A 23 -6.09 -11.53 -50.09
N GLU A 24 -4.82 -11.60 -49.70
CA GLU A 24 -3.71 -11.91 -50.62
C GLU A 24 -3.73 -13.37 -51.10
N ARG A 25 -4.13 -14.31 -50.23
CA ARG A 25 -4.14 -15.75 -50.53
C ARG A 25 -5.32 -16.17 -51.42
N GLU A 26 -6.49 -15.55 -51.23
CA GLU A 26 -7.74 -15.89 -51.92
C GLU A 26 -7.64 -15.85 -53.47
N PRO A 27 -7.11 -14.81 -54.13
CA PRO A 27 -6.97 -14.79 -55.59
C PRO A 27 -5.97 -15.83 -56.10
N LEU A 28 -4.91 -16.13 -55.35
CA LEU A 28 -3.95 -17.18 -55.70
C LEU A 28 -4.59 -18.58 -55.64
N GLN A 29 -5.42 -18.83 -54.63
CA GLN A 29 -6.20 -20.06 -54.55
C GLN A 29 -7.25 -20.16 -55.67
N ALA A 30 -7.89 -19.05 -56.04
CA ALA A 30 -8.83 -19.00 -57.16
C ALA A 30 -8.13 -19.30 -58.49
N ALA A 31 -6.98 -18.68 -58.76
CA ALA A 31 -6.17 -18.93 -59.96
C ALA A 31 -5.67 -20.38 -60.02
N LEU A 32 -5.22 -20.94 -58.89
CA LEU A 32 -4.82 -22.35 -58.79
C LEU A 32 -6.02 -23.28 -59.06
N GLY A 33 -7.22 -22.92 -58.59
CA GLY A 33 -8.45 -23.63 -58.87
C GLY A 33 -8.80 -23.63 -60.35
N GLN A 34 -8.71 -22.47 -61.01
CA GLN A 34 -8.94 -22.32 -62.45
C GLN A 34 -7.97 -23.19 -63.27
N LEU A 35 -6.67 -23.10 -63.00
CA LEU A 35 -5.64 -23.91 -63.68
C LEU A 35 -5.90 -25.41 -63.50
N ARG A 36 -6.32 -25.84 -62.30
CA ARG A 36 -6.70 -27.24 -62.06
C ARG A 36 -7.90 -27.65 -62.89
N THR A 37 -8.97 -26.84 -62.91
CA THR A 37 -10.18 -27.13 -63.67
C THR A 37 -9.93 -27.19 -65.18
N GLU A 38 -9.14 -26.25 -65.72
CA GLU A 38 -8.73 -26.21 -67.13
C GLU A 38 -7.90 -27.44 -67.50
N ASN A 39 -6.93 -27.81 -66.66
CA ASN A 39 -6.11 -29.00 -66.86
C ASN A 39 -6.95 -30.30 -66.81
N THR A 40 -7.92 -30.43 -65.90
CA THR A 40 -8.84 -31.58 -65.89
C THR A 40 -9.71 -31.64 -67.14
N ALA A 41 -10.32 -30.53 -67.55
CA ALA A 41 -11.16 -30.48 -68.75
C ALA A 41 -10.37 -30.75 -70.03
N ALA A 42 -9.12 -30.29 -70.09
CA ALA A 42 -8.19 -30.57 -71.18
C ALA A 42 -7.78 -32.05 -71.24
N ARG A 43 -7.60 -32.70 -70.07
CA ARG A 43 -7.25 -34.11 -69.96
C ARG A 43 -8.42 -35.04 -70.31
N GLU A 44 -9.63 -34.68 -69.90
CA GLU A 44 -10.86 -35.40 -70.23
C GLU A 44 -11.14 -35.43 -71.74
N LYS A 45 -10.89 -34.32 -72.45
CA LYS A 45 -10.97 -34.26 -73.92
C LYS A 45 -9.95 -35.15 -74.64
N SER A 46 -8.87 -35.53 -73.97
CA SER A 46 -7.79 -36.36 -74.52
C SER A 46 -7.94 -37.87 -74.26
N MET A 47 -8.97 -38.26 -73.51
CA MET A 47 -9.16 -39.64 -73.07
C MET A 47 -9.61 -40.53 -74.26
N GLY A 48 -8.81 -41.54 -74.63
CA GLY A 48 -9.16 -42.53 -75.65
C GLY A 48 -8.40 -42.47 -76.98
N PHE A 49 -7.34 -41.66 -77.10
CA PHE A 49 -6.48 -41.60 -78.29
C PHE A 49 -5.02 -41.93 -77.96
N CYS A 50 -4.22 -42.33 -78.96
CA CYS A 50 -2.78 -42.58 -78.83
C CYS A 50 -2.04 -41.36 -78.24
N SER A 51 -0.96 -41.58 -77.48
CA SER A 51 -0.35 -40.51 -76.69
C SER A 51 0.49 -39.55 -77.50
N SER A 52 1.03 -40.01 -78.63
CA SER A 52 1.85 -39.26 -79.59
C SER A 52 1.56 -39.74 -81.03
N GLU A 53 1.98 -38.93 -82.01
CA GLU A 53 1.94 -39.33 -83.42
C GLU A 53 2.86 -40.53 -83.70
N GLU A 54 3.99 -40.63 -82.99
CA GLU A 54 4.92 -41.76 -83.07
C GLU A 54 4.25 -43.06 -82.60
N GLU A 55 3.53 -43.04 -81.48
CA GLU A 55 2.77 -44.21 -80.99
C GLU A 55 1.67 -44.62 -81.98
N LEU A 56 1.03 -43.66 -82.64
CA LEU A 56 0.02 -43.92 -83.68
C LEU A 56 0.66 -44.54 -84.93
N ASP A 57 1.79 -43.99 -85.38
CA ASP A 57 2.54 -44.48 -86.53
C ASP A 57 3.15 -45.87 -86.27
N ASP A 58 3.62 -46.13 -85.06
CA ASP A 58 4.12 -47.44 -84.64
C ASP A 58 3.01 -48.49 -84.58
N LEU A 59 1.82 -48.11 -84.11
CA LEU A 59 0.65 -48.98 -84.13
C LEU A 59 0.22 -49.29 -85.56
N ILE A 60 0.13 -48.28 -86.44
CA ILE A 60 -0.19 -48.46 -87.86
C ILE A 60 0.87 -49.32 -88.57
N ARG A 61 2.16 -49.12 -88.26
CA ARG A 61 3.27 -49.94 -88.78
C ARG A 61 3.15 -51.40 -88.34
N SER A 62 2.79 -51.65 -87.07
CA SER A 62 2.59 -53.00 -86.55
C SER A 62 1.45 -53.73 -87.25
N LEU A 63 0.32 -53.06 -87.52
CA LEU A 63 -0.82 -53.64 -88.23
C LEU A 63 -0.49 -53.92 -89.71
N HIS A 64 0.25 -53.04 -90.39
CA HIS A 64 0.74 -53.30 -91.74
C HIS A 64 1.72 -54.50 -91.79
N TYR A 65 2.56 -54.65 -90.76
CA TYR A 65 3.48 -55.79 -90.65
C TYR A 65 2.71 -57.11 -90.48
N GLN A 66 1.67 -57.13 -89.65
CA GLN A 66 0.78 -58.30 -89.48
C GLN A 66 0.14 -58.71 -90.81
N ILE A 67 -0.34 -57.74 -91.60
CA ILE A 67 -0.93 -58.02 -92.93
C ILE A 67 0.08 -58.66 -93.88
N GLN A 68 1.35 -58.23 -93.87
CA GLN A 68 2.37 -58.65 -94.84
C GLN A 68 3.04 -59.99 -94.52
N HIS A 69 3.13 -60.35 -93.24
CA HIS A 69 4.00 -61.44 -92.79
C HIS A 69 3.30 -62.53 -91.99
N GLU A 70 2.06 -62.32 -91.55
CA GLU A 70 1.28 -63.32 -90.82
C GLU A 70 0.24 -63.99 -91.73
N SER A 71 -0.13 -65.24 -91.40
CA SER A 71 -1.08 -66.04 -92.20
C SER A 71 -2.53 -65.70 -91.83
N ASN A 72 -3.03 -64.58 -92.34
CA ASN A 72 -4.36 -64.06 -91.99
C ASN A 72 -5.45 -64.58 -92.92
N THR A 73 -6.66 -64.76 -92.39
CA THR A 73 -7.85 -65.02 -93.20
C THR A 73 -8.33 -63.72 -93.86
N LEU A 74 -9.03 -63.84 -95.00
CA LEU A 74 -9.54 -62.69 -95.75
C LEU A 74 -10.52 -61.80 -94.94
N SER A 75 -11.14 -62.35 -93.88
CA SER A 75 -11.95 -61.59 -92.91
C SER A 75 -11.11 -60.78 -91.92
N GLU A 76 -10.01 -61.33 -91.43
CA GLU A 76 -9.09 -60.67 -90.49
C GLU A 76 -8.33 -59.55 -91.18
N GLU A 77 -7.84 -59.79 -92.40
CA GLU A 77 -7.16 -58.76 -93.20
C GLU A 77 -8.08 -57.56 -93.49
N LYS A 78 -9.36 -57.82 -93.81
CA LYS A 78 -10.38 -56.76 -93.97
C LYS A 78 -10.68 -56.03 -92.67
N GLN A 79 -10.53 -56.68 -91.51
CA GLN A 79 -10.72 -56.06 -90.21
C GLN A 79 -9.53 -55.14 -89.87
N LEU A 80 -8.30 -55.62 -90.07
CA LEU A 80 -7.07 -54.84 -89.88
C LEU A 80 -7.04 -53.59 -90.78
N LEU A 81 -7.45 -53.70 -92.05
CA LEU A 81 -7.56 -52.55 -92.96
C LEU A 81 -8.61 -51.50 -92.52
N LYS A 82 -9.69 -51.93 -91.85
CA LYS A 82 -10.67 -50.98 -91.27
C LYS A 82 -10.08 -50.29 -90.05
N GLU A 83 -9.34 -51.01 -89.22
CA GLU A 83 -8.67 -50.48 -88.04
C GLU A 83 -7.59 -49.45 -88.41
N ILE A 84 -6.75 -49.75 -89.42
CA ILE A 84 -5.77 -48.80 -89.97
C ILE A 84 -6.45 -47.51 -90.44
N LYS A 85 -7.54 -47.61 -91.21
CA LYS A 85 -8.31 -46.43 -91.64
C LYS A 85 -8.91 -45.64 -90.47
N GLN A 86 -9.35 -46.32 -89.42
CA GLN A 86 -9.87 -45.66 -88.21
C GLN A 86 -8.74 -44.94 -87.46
N LEU A 87 -7.57 -45.56 -87.32
CA LEU A 87 -6.39 -44.97 -86.71
C LEU A 87 -5.89 -43.75 -87.50
N GLU A 88 -5.81 -43.86 -88.83
CA GLU A 88 -5.49 -42.73 -89.72
C GLU A 88 -6.52 -41.59 -89.57
N ALA A 89 -7.81 -41.91 -89.49
CA ALA A 89 -8.86 -40.91 -89.26
C ALA A 89 -8.75 -40.23 -87.87
N THR A 90 -8.07 -40.85 -86.90
CA THR A 90 -7.80 -40.24 -85.60
C THR A 90 -6.52 -39.41 -85.54
N ARG A 91 -5.69 -39.40 -86.59
CA ARG A 91 -4.39 -38.70 -86.61
C ARG A 91 -4.49 -37.22 -86.25
N GLU A 92 -5.47 -36.50 -86.79
CA GLU A 92 -5.70 -35.09 -86.45
C GLU A 92 -6.04 -34.88 -84.96
N LYS A 93 -6.79 -35.82 -84.35
CA LYS A 93 -7.14 -35.78 -82.93
C LYS A 93 -5.93 -36.09 -82.05
N VAL A 94 -5.02 -36.97 -82.50
CA VAL A 94 -3.74 -37.25 -81.82
C VAL A 94 -2.83 -36.02 -81.85
N ILE A 95 -2.73 -35.32 -82.98
CA ILE A 95 -1.98 -34.05 -83.08
C ILE A 95 -2.57 -32.98 -82.14
N ALA A 96 -3.90 -32.83 -82.13
CA ALA A 96 -4.58 -31.92 -81.21
C ALA A 96 -4.34 -32.30 -79.73
N ASN A 97 -4.33 -33.59 -79.39
CA ASN A 97 -4.03 -34.07 -78.04
C ASN A 97 -2.58 -33.83 -77.63
N ALA A 98 -1.62 -34.03 -78.53
CA ALA A 98 -0.22 -33.70 -78.29
C ALA A 98 -0.06 -32.20 -77.98
N ALA A 99 -0.73 -31.33 -78.73
CA ALA A 99 -0.74 -29.89 -78.48
C ALA A 99 -1.40 -29.52 -77.14
N ILE A 100 -2.48 -30.20 -76.74
CA ILE A 100 -3.13 -29.99 -75.43
C ILE A 100 -2.21 -30.44 -74.29
N LYS A 101 -1.54 -31.59 -74.42
CA LYS A 101 -0.57 -32.07 -73.41
C LYS A 101 0.61 -31.12 -73.26
N ALA A 102 1.14 -30.58 -74.35
CA ALA A 102 2.19 -29.56 -74.30
C ALA A 102 1.74 -28.32 -73.52
N LYS A 103 0.52 -27.81 -73.79
CA LYS A 103 -0.04 -26.67 -73.02
C LYS A 103 -0.22 -26.96 -71.53
N ILE A 104 -0.64 -28.17 -71.16
CA ILE A 104 -0.74 -28.59 -69.75
C ILE A 104 0.66 -28.66 -69.11
N GLN A 105 1.66 -29.13 -69.86
CA GLN A 105 3.05 -29.19 -69.40
C GLN A 105 3.62 -27.79 -69.18
N ASP A 106 3.35 -26.85 -70.08
CA ASP A 106 3.79 -25.46 -69.98
C ASP A 106 3.11 -24.72 -68.82
N SER A 107 1.82 -24.97 -68.59
CA SER A 107 1.07 -24.36 -67.47
C SER A 107 1.45 -24.94 -66.10
N LYS A 108 2.03 -26.15 -66.05
CA LYS A 108 2.47 -26.81 -64.82
C LYS A 108 3.49 -25.98 -64.05
N GLY A 109 4.43 -25.32 -64.74
CA GLY A 109 5.41 -24.44 -64.08
C GLY A 109 4.75 -23.26 -63.35
N GLN A 110 3.70 -22.69 -63.93
CA GLN A 110 2.91 -21.62 -63.30
C GLN A 110 2.11 -22.15 -62.10
N GLN A 111 1.54 -23.35 -62.24
CA GLN A 111 0.81 -24.01 -61.17
C GLN A 111 1.71 -24.29 -59.95
N ASP A 112 2.93 -24.79 -60.18
CA ASP A 112 3.90 -25.08 -59.13
C ASP A 112 4.36 -23.76 -58.44
N ALA A 113 4.61 -22.70 -59.22
CA ALA A 113 4.96 -21.38 -58.67
C ALA A 113 3.86 -20.78 -57.80
N ILE A 114 2.60 -20.81 -58.24
CA ILE A 114 1.44 -20.34 -57.43
C ILE A 114 1.26 -21.22 -56.19
N GLN A 115 1.45 -22.54 -56.34
CA GLN A 115 1.33 -23.47 -55.22
C GLN A 115 2.39 -23.19 -54.14
N ASP A 116 3.62 -22.89 -54.51
CA ASP A 116 4.67 -22.56 -53.54
C ASP A 116 4.44 -21.20 -52.87
N GLN A 117 3.92 -20.19 -53.60
CA GLN A 117 3.48 -18.94 -52.98
C GLN A 117 2.35 -19.14 -51.96
N VAL A 118 1.35 -19.96 -52.29
CA VAL A 118 0.25 -20.27 -51.37
C VAL A 118 0.74 -21.04 -50.14
N LYS A 119 1.74 -21.92 -50.29
CA LYS A 119 2.37 -22.60 -49.14
C LYS A 119 3.12 -21.61 -48.26
N LEU A 120 3.90 -20.70 -48.85
CA LEU A 120 4.66 -19.67 -48.13
C LEU A 120 3.72 -18.78 -47.31
N LEU A 121 2.69 -18.22 -47.95
CA LEU A 121 1.66 -17.42 -47.28
C LEU A 121 0.91 -18.22 -46.19
N GLY A 122 0.74 -19.52 -46.39
CA GLY A 122 0.16 -20.42 -45.39
C GLY A 122 1.05 -20.60 -44.16
N ALA A 123 2.37 -20.68 -44.34
CA ALA A 123 3.34 -20.74 -43.25
C ALA A 123 3.37 -19.42 -42.46
N ASP A 124 3.41 -18.29 -43.16
CA ASP A 124 3.38 -16.94 -42.55
C ASP A 124 2.10 -16.74 -41.74
N LEU A 125 0.93 -17.10 -42.29
CA LEU A 125 -0.34 -17.04 -41.56
C LEU A 125 -0.31 -17.88 -40.28
N ASN A 126 0.27 -19.08 -40.32
CA ASN A 126 0.37 -19.95 -39.15
C ASN A 126 1.27 -19.36 -38.06
N GLU A 127 2.35 -18.66 -38.43
CA GLU A 127 3.21 -17.95 -37.47
C GLU A 127 2.44 -16.80 -36.80
N VAL A 128 1.75 -15.98 -37.58
CA VAL A 128 0.88 -14.90 -37.07
C VAL A 128 -0.21 -15.43 -36.13
N PHE A 129 -0.77 -16.61 -36.40
CA PHE A 129 -1.73 -17.25 -35.50
C PHE A 129 -1.10 -17.69 -34.16
N LYS A 130 0.14 -18.20 -34.17
CA LYS A 130 0.86 -18.56 -32.94
C LYS A 130 1.15 -17.32 -32.09
N GLU A 131 1.61 -16.24 -32.70
CA GLU A 131 1.87 -14.97 -32.03
C GLU A 131 0.60 -14.38 -31.41
N LYS A 132 -0.52 -14.42 -32.16
CA LYS A 132 -1.83 -14.01 -31.64
C LYS A 132 -2.26 -14.82 -30.42
N GLU A 133 -2.08 -16.14 -30.44
CA GLU A 133 -2.47 -16.98 -29.30
C GLU A 133 -1.59 -16.70 -28.08
N ALA A 134 -0.29 -16.44 -28.28
CA ALA A 134 0.62 -16.02 -27.22
C ALA A 134 0.18 -14.68 -26.59
N ILE A 135 -0.18 -13.68 -27.41
CA ILE A 135 -0.70 -12.38 -26.94
C ILE A 135 -2.02 -12.54 -26.19
N LYS A 136 -2.90 -13.42 -26.68
CA LYS A 136 -4.17 -13.72 -26.00
C LYS A 136 -3.93 -14.37 -24.64
N ALA A 137 -2.97 -15.28 -24.51
CA ALA A 137 -2.57 -15.86 -23.23
C ALA A 137 -1.97 -14.82 -22.27
N GLN A 138 -1.16 -13.89 -22.77
CA GLN A 138 -0.66 -12.77 -21.98
C GLN A 138 -1.79 -11.85 -21.52
N MET A 139 -2.75 -11.58 -22.41
CA MET A 139 -3.93 -10.76 -22.11
C MET A 139 -4.78 -11.38 -20.99
N THR A 140 -5.07 -12.68 -21.04
CA THR A 140 -5.83 -13.37 -19.99
C THR A 140 -5.09 -13.36 -18.66
N GLN A 141 -3.77 -13.57 -18.67
CA GLN A 141 -2.94 -13.50 -17.47
C GLN A 141 -2.94 -12.09 -16.85
N LEU A 142 -2.82 -11.04 -17.67
CA LEU A 142 -2.87 -9.65 -17.20
C LEU A 142 -4.25 -9.29 -16.64
N LEU A 143 -5.33 -9.73 -17.29
CA LEU A 143 -6.69 -9.54 -16.78
C LEU A 143 -6.90 -10.20 -15.43
N GLU A 144 -6.40 -11.41 -15.23
CA GLU A 144 -6.52 -12.10 -13.95
C GLU A 144 -5.75 -11.38 -12.84
N LYS A 145 -4.51 -10.92 -13.13
CA LYS A 145 -3.74 -10.09 -12.19
C LYS A 145 -4.47 -8.78 -11.83
N VAL A 146 -5.17 -8.17 -12.78
CA VAL A 146 -5.98 -6.97 -12.52
C VAL A 146 -7.14 -7.29 -11.58
N LYS A 147 -7.88 -8.39 -11.81
CA LYS A 147 -8.97 -8.80 -10.92
C LYS A 147 -8.50 -9.07 -9.49
N VAL A 148 -7.40 -9.82 -9.34
CA VAL A 148 -6.80 -10.09 -8.02
C VAL A 148 -6.43 -8.79 -7.32
N ALA A 149 -5.85 -7.82 -8.03
CA ALA A 149 -5.52 -6.51 -7.46
C ALA A 149 -6.78 -5.71 -7.10
N GLU A 150 -7.82 -5.73 -7.91
CA GLU A 150 -9.10 -5.06 -7.63
C GLU A 150 -9.77 -5.64 -6.39
N ASP A 151 -9.78 -6.96 -6.22
CA ASP A 151 -10.37 -7.59 -5.05
C ASP A 151 -9.54 -7.34 -3.78
N ALA A 152 -8.21 -7.29 -3.89
CA ALA A 152 -7.34 -6.86 -2.80
C ALA A 152 -7.58 -5.38 -2.40
N ILE A 153 -7.78 -4.49 -3.37
CA ILE A 153 -8.13 -3.08 -3.11
C ILE A 153 -9.46 -2.99 -2.36
N LYS A 154 -10.51 -3.70 -2.81
CA LYS A 154 -11.81 -3.71 -2.12
C LYS A 154 -11.68 -4.20 -0.67
N SER A 155 -10.94 -5.29 -0.45
CA SER A 155 -10.69 -5.81 0.91
C SER A 155 -10.00 -4.76 1.79
N LEU A 156 -9.00 -4.04 1.26
CA LEU A 156 -8.31 -2.98 2.01
C LEU A 156 -9.20 -1.76 2.26
N GLU A 157 -10.08 -1.41 1.32
CA GLU A 157 -11.07 -0.34 1.49
C GLU A 157 -12.07 -0.67 2.60
N ASP A 158 -12.56 -1.91 2.65
CA ASP A 158 -13.45 -2.40 3.71
C ASP A 158 -12.75 -2.39 5.08
N GLU A 159 -11.50 -2.88 5.14
CA GLU A 159 -10.69 -2.83 6.35
C GLU A 159 -10.47 -1.39 6.83
N LEU A 160 -10.11 -0.48 5.92
CA LEU A 160 -9.93 0.94 6.22
C LEU A 160 -11.22 1.58 6.73
N GLY A 161 -12.37 1.24 6.15
CA GLY A 161 -13.69 1.63 6.62
C GLY A 161 -13.91 1.20 8.08
N SER A 162 -13.71 -0.08 8.37
CA SER A 162 -13.87 -0.63 9.73
C SER A 162 -12.93 0.01 10.76
N ILE A 163 -11.67 0.27 10.39
CA ILE A 163 -10.67 0.93 11.24
C ILE A 163 -11.08 2.37 11.50
N THR A 164 -11.54 3.07 10.47
CA THR A 164 -11.96 4.47 10.56
C THR A 164 -13.18 4.61 11.46
N GLU A 165 -14.16 3.72 11.36
CA GLU A 165 -15.30 3.69 12.27
C GLU A 165 -14.89 3.43 13.72
N ARG A 166 -14.02 2.45 13.96
CA ARG A 166 -13.50 2.17 15.31
C ARG A 166 -12.76 3.37 15.88
N ARG A 167 -11.90 4.01 15.08
CA ARG A 167 -11.19 5.24 15.45
C ARG A 167 -12.18 6.36 15.80
N ASN A 168 -13.20 6.58 14.97
CA ASN A 168 -14.18 7.64 15.20
C ASN A 168 -14.98 7.39 16.49
N LYS A 169 -15.40 6.14 16.74
CA LYS A 169 -16.05 5.73 18.00
C LYS A 169 -15.13 5.98 19.20
N ALA A 170 -13.86 5.59 19.12
CA ALA A 170 -12.88 5.84 20.18
C ALA A 170 -12.62 7.34 20.44
N LEU A 171 -12.64 8.17 19.40
CA LEU A 171 -12.53 9.63 19.55
C LEU A 171 -13.77 10.23 20.20
N GLN A 172 -14.97 9.75 19.85
CA GLN A 172 -16.22 10.16 20.49
C GLN A 172 -16.22 9.81 21.97
N THR A 173 -15.79 8.59 22.34
CA THR A 173 -15.71 8.19 23.75
C THR A 173 -14.66 9.01 24.50
N LEU A 174 -13.48 9.23 23.91
CA LEU A 174 -12.44 10.09 24.51
C LEU A 174 -12.94 11.52 24.77
N ASN A 175 -13.63 12.12 23.79
CA ASN A 175 -14.20 13.45 23.94
C ASN A 175 -15.34 13.49 24.97
N GLY A 176 -16.07 12.40 25.13
CA GLY A 176 -17.05 12.24 26.22
C GLY A 176 -16.36 12.21 27.59
N LEU A 177 -15.32 11.40 27.75
CA LEU A 177 -14.56 11.29 29.01
C LEU A 177 -13.88 12.60 29.39
N ARG A 178 -13.34 13.35 28.42
CA ARG A 178 -12.78 14.68 28.66
C ARG A 178 -13.83 15.66 29.18
N ARG A 179 -15.02 15.68 28.57
CA ARG A 179 -16.12 16.52 29.05
C ARG A 179 -16.52 16.16 30.49
N VAL A 180 -16.70 14.87 30.79
CA VAL A 180 -17.01 14.41 32.15
C VAL A 180 -15.92 14.83 33.14
N HIS A 181 -14.65 14.69 32.77
CA HIS A 181 -13.52 15.14 33.60
C HIS A 181 -13.52 16.66 33.83
N ASP A 182 -13.76 17.45 32.78
CA ASP A 182 -13.78 18.90 32.85
C ASP A 182 -14.98 19.41 33.66
N GLU A 183 -16.14 18.76 33.52
CA GLU A 183 -17.34 19.01 34.32
C GLU A 183 -17.13 18.68 35.80
N ALA A 184 -16.53 17.53 36.11
CA ALA A 184 -16.19 17.15 37.48
C ALA A 184 -15.21 18.15 38.12
N ASN A 185 -14.28 18.71 37.33
CA ASN A 185 -13.30 19.69 37.79
C ASN A 185 -13.78 21.15 37.68
N ALA A 186 -14.97 21.42 37.14
CA ALA A 186 -15.45 22.79 36.92
C ALA A 186 -15.48 23.60 38.22
N CYS A 187 -15.98 23.00 39.32
CA CYS A 187 -16.03 23.64 40.63
C CYS A 187 -14.62 23.96 41.17
N PHE A 188 -13.63 23.09 40.92
CA PHE A 188 -12.25 23.32 41.34
C PHE A 188 -11.67 24.56 40.65
N TYR A 189 -11.84 24.68 39.33
CA TYR A 189 -11.33 25.84 38.59
C TYR A 189 -12.05 27.14 38.96
N GLN A 190 -13.36 27.10 39.20
CA GLN A 190 -14.12 28.24 39.71
C GLN A 190 -13.61 28.69 41.09
N ASN A 191 -13.42 27.75 42.02
CA ASN A 191 -12.89 28.04 43.36
C ASN A 191 -11.46 28.59 43.31
N ARG A 192 -10.61 28.04 42.42
CA ARG A 192 -9.24 28.54 42.22
C ARG A 192 -9.24 29.97 41.69
N LEU A 193 -10.14 30.29 40.75
CA LEU A 193 -10.31 31.64 40.22
C LEU A 193 -10.78 32.61 41.30
N LEU A 194 -11.78 32.21 42.09
CA LEU A 194 -12.27 33.00 43.23
C LEU A 194 -11.18 33.28 44.25
N LEU A 195 -10.40 32.26 44.60
CA LEU A 195 -9.28 32.40 45.54
C LEU A 195 -8.22 33.38 45.03
N ASN A 196 -7.89 33.32 43.74
CA ASN A 196 -6.94 34.26 43.13
C ASN A 196 -7.51 35.68 43.13
N MET A 197 -8.79 35.86 42.82
CA MET A 197 -9.45 37.16 42.89
C MET A 197 -9.40 37.75 44.31
N ALA A 198 -9.67 36.94 45.33
CA ALA A 198 -9.56 37.37 46.72
C ALA A 198 -8.11 37.75 47.10
N LYS A 199 -7.13 36.97 46.65
CA LYS A 199 -5.70 37.29 46.85
C LYS A 199 -5.31 38.60 46.18
N ASP A 200 -5.77 38.85 44.96
CA ASP A 200 -5.49 40.08 44.22
C ASP A 200 -6.07 41.32 44.93
N LEU A 201 -7.30 41.21 45.46
CA LEU A 201 -7.91 42.27 46.26
C LEU A 201 -7.17 42.49 47.58
N ALA A 202 -6.73 41.41 48.23
CA ALA A 202 -5.93 41.48 49.46
C ALA A 202 -4.58 42.18 49.22
N VAL A 203 -3.90 41.87 48.11
CA VAL A 203 -2.64 42.55 47.71
C VAL A 203 -2.88 44.03 47.47
N LYS A 204 -4.01 44.39 46.85
CA LYS A 204 -4.42 45.79 46.63
C LYS A 204 -4.91 46.49 47.91
N LYS A 205 -5.05 45.76 49.02
CA LYS A 205 -5.65 46.22 50.29
C LYS A 205 -7.07 46.79 50.11
N ASP A 206 -7.81 46.30 49.12
CA ASP A 206 -9.19 46.69 48.88
C ASP A 206 -10.13 45.88 49.79
N VAL A 207 -10.36 46.41 50.99
CA VAL A 207 -11.18 45.76 52.01
C VAL A 207 -12.66 45.71 51.57
N LYS A 208 -13.16 46.77 50.93
CA LYS A 208 -14.55 46.84 50.47
C LYS A 208 -14.82 45.84 49.36
N GLY A 209 -13.94 45.76 48.36
CA GLY A 209 -14.07 44.79 47.27
C GLY A 209 -14.01 43.34 47.77
N LEU A 210 -13.21 43.06 48.80
CA LEU A 210 -13.15 41.73 49.42
C LEU A 210 -14.42 41.40 50.21
N GLU A 211 -14.98 42.37 50.94
CA GLU A 211 -16.26 42.24 51.63
C GLU A 211 -17.41 41.98 50.66
N GLU A 212 -17.49 42.73 49.55
CA GLU A 212 -18.47 42.51 48.49
C GLU A 212 -18.33 41.14 47.81
N LEU A 213 -17.09 40.67 47.58
CA LEU A 213 -16.82 39.33 47.06
C LEU A 213 -17.31 38.25 48.03
N SER A 214 -17.06 38.43 49.33
CA SER A 214 -17.54 37.52 50.38
C SER A 214 -19.07 37.46 50.42
N HIS A 215 -19.75 38.60 50.52
CA HIS A 215 -21.22 38.65 50.55
C HIS A 215 -21.85 38.02 49.32
N ARG A 216 -21.31 38.31 48.13
CA ARG A 216 -21.80 37.73 46.86
C ARG A 216 -21.69 36.21 46.82
N GLU A 217 -20.58 35.63 47.29
CA GLU A 217 -20.42 34.17 47.29
C GLU A 217 -21.29 33.51 48.37
N VAL A 218 -21.47 34.15 49.52
CA VAL A 218 -22.43 33.69 50.55
C VAL A 218 -23.85 33.70 50.01
N ASP A 219 -24.28 34.77 49.36
CA ASP A 219 -25.62 34.85 48.76
C ASP A 219 -25.82 33.78 47.68
N LYS A 220 -24.80 33.54 46.87
CA LYS A 220 -24.81 32.48 45.86
C LYS A 220 -24.92 31.09 46.50
N PHE A 221 -24.16 30.84 47.56
CA PHE A 221 -24.24 29.60 48.33
C PHE A 221 -25.62 29.41 48.95
N VAL A 222 -26.16 30.42 49.64
CA VAL A 222 -27.50 30.36 50.27
C VAL A 222 -28.56 30.08 49.22
N LYS A 223 -28.50 30.73 48.05
CA LYS A 223 -29.42 30.45 46.93
C LYS A 223 -29.32 29.00 46.46
N GLN A 224 -28.11 28.47 46.23
CA GLN A 224 -27.92 27.08 45.81
C GLN A 224 -28.37 26.09 46.89
N TYR A 225 -28.04 26.36 48.15
CA TYR A 225 -28.40 25.53 49.29
C TYR A 225 -29.91 25.46 49.50
N SER A 226 -30.62 26.58 49.39
CA SER A 226 -32.09 26.59 49.53
C SER A 226 -32.79 25.94 48.33
N SER A 227 -32.33 26.21 47.10
CA SER A 227 -33.04 25.80 45.88
C SER A 227 -32.74 24.38 45.42
N ASP A 228 -31.51 23.88 45.57
CA ASP A 228 -31.09 22.61 44.98
C ASP A 228 -30.81 21.53 46.03
N LYS A 229 -31.60 20.45 46.00
CA LYS A 229 -31.40 19.29 46.88
C LYS A 229 -30.11 18.53 46.54
N THR A 230 -29.76 18.42 45.27
CA THR A 230 -28.58 17.65 44.84
C THR A 230 -27.30 18.31 45.34
N PHE A 231 -27.25 19.64 45.30
CA PHE A 231 -26.18 20.43 45.90
C PHE A 231 -26.09 20.22 47.42
N ARG A 232 -27.22 20.23 48.15
CA ARG A 232 -27.22 19.96 49.61
C ARG A 232 -26.68 18.58 49.93
N ASP A 233 -27.16 17.55 49.24
CA ASP A 233 -26.77 16.17 49.47
C ASP A 233 -25.28 15.94 49.12
N ASP A 234 -24.77 16.56 48.05
CA ASP A 234 -23.34 16.50 47.68
C ASP A 234 -22.46 17.28 48.67
N TYR A 235 -22.88 18.48 49.08
CA TYR A 235 -22.17 19.27 50.09
C TYR A 235 -22.07 18.52 51.41
N GLU A 236 -23.19 17.96 51.89
CA GLU A 236 -23.25 17.16 53.10
C GLU A 236 -22.28 15.97 53.03
N LYS A 237 -22.29 15.22 51.91
CA LYS A 237 -21.36 14.09 51.70
C LYS A 237 -19.89 14.52 51.73
N ARG A 238 -19.54 15.64 51.09
CA ARG A 238 -18.14 16.13 51.03
C ARG A 238 -17.62 16.56 52.41
N ILE A 239 -18.47 17.11 53.28
CA ILE A 239 -18.05 17.57 54.60
C ILE A 239 -17.90 16.43 55.62
N LEU A 240 -18.53 15.27 55.42
CA LEU A 240 -18.53 14.17 56.41
C LEU A 240 -17.12 13.76 56.86
N SER A 241 -16.17 13.59 55.92
CA SER A 241 -14.79 13.23 56.25
C SER A 241 -14.07 14.31 57.07
N SER A 242 -14.38 15.58 56.78
CA SER A 242 -13.85 16.70 57.57
C SER A 242 -14.51 16.78 58.96
N LEU A 243 -15.78 16.41 59.09
CA LEU A 243 -16.46 16.34 60.39
C LEU A 243 -15.87 15.22 61.24
N ASP A 244 -15.67 14.03 60.66
CA ASP A 244 -15.07 12.88 61.36
C ASP A 244 -13.65 13.15 61.85
N SER A 245 -12.81 13.71 60.98
CA SER A 245 -11.42 14.05 61.35
C SER A 245 -11.33 15.08 62.47
N ARG A 246 -12.36 15.94 62.60
CA ARG A 246 -12.50 16.91 63.69
C ARG A 246 -13.29 16.37 64.89
N GLN A 247 -13.71 15.10 64.85
CA GLN A 247 -14.54 14.46 65.88
C GLN A 247 -15.85 15.22 66.12
N LEU A 248 -16.49 15.69 65.05
CA LEU A 248 -17.79 16.33 65.08
C LEU A 248 -18.87 15.34 64.62
N SER A 249 -20.08 15.44 65.18
CA SER A 249 -21.28 14.73 64.72
C SER A 249 -21.80 15.34 63.41
N ARG A 250 -22.77 14.69 62.77
CA ARG A 250 -23.35 15.12 61.48
C ARG A 250 -23.93 16.54 61.53
N ASP A 251 -24.43 16.94 62.70
CA ASP A 251 -24.96 18.27 62.97
C ASP A 251 -23.88 19.32 63.31
N GLY A 252 -22.59 18.94 63.28
CA GLY A 252 -21.46 19.82 63.55
C GLY A 252 -21.12 20.03 65.04
N CYS A 253 -21.80 19.35 65.95
CA CYS A 253 -21.51 19.36 67.39
C CYS A 253 -20.34 18.43 67.75
N MET A 254 -19.69 18.65 68.90
CA MET A 254 -18.66 17.73 69.41
C MET A 254 -19.25 16.34 69.61
N ARG A 255 -18.59 15.33 69.04
CA ARG A 255 -19.03 13.95 69.11
C ARG A 255 -18.77 13.39 70.51
N ASN A 256 -19.71 12.59 71.02
CA ASN A 256 -19.52 11.96 72.33
C ASN A 256 -18.39 10.92 72.26
N PRO A 257 -17.61 10.72 73.34
CA PRO A 257 -16.49 9.78 73.36
C PRO A 257 -16.84 8.34 72.94
N ASP A 258 -18.10 7.92 73.17
CA ASP A 258 -18.58 6.56 72.89
C ASP A 258 -19.29 6.42 71.52
N GLU A 259 -19.46 7.52 70.78
CA GLU A 259 -20.17 7.53 69.50
C GLU A 259 -19.25 7.06 68.37
N LYS A 260 -19.78 6.36 67.35
CA LYS A 260 -19.00 5.81 66.22
C LYS A 260 -18.75 6.86 65.13
N PRO A 261 -17.67 6.75 64.32
CA PRO A 261 -17.40 7.72 63.26
C PRO A 261 -18.56 7.76 62.25
N ILE A 262 -18.85 8.92 61.67
CA ILE A 262 -19.93 9.13 60.70
C ILE A 262 -19.65 8.32 59.44
N ILE A 263 -18.39 8.30 58.99
CA ILE A 263 -17.86 7.41 57.96
C ILE A 263 -17.18 6.24 58.67
N VAL A 264 -17.88 5.10 58.73
CA VAL A 264 -17.23 3.83 59.03
C VAL A 264 -16.49 3.41 57.76
N GLU A 265 -15.20 3.75 57.65
CA GLU A 265 -14.36 3.12 56.64
C GLU A 265 -14.39 1.61 56.89
N ALA A 266 -14.94 0.85 55.95
CA ALA A 266 -14.77 -0.59 55.91
C ALA A 266 -13.28 -0.86 55.68
N SER A 267 -12.52 -0.98 56.76
CA SER A 267 -11.16 -1.51 56.72
C SER A 267 -11.19 -2.87 56.01
N PRO A 268 -10.36 -3.13 54.97
CA PRO A 268 -10.18 -4.49 54.50
C PRO A 268 -9.55 -5.27 55.65
N ALA A 269 -10.34 -6.14 56.28
CA ALA A 269 -9.90 -7.00 57.35
C ALA A 269 -8.81 -7.96 56.82
N VAL A 270 -7.54 -7.58 56.97
CA VAL A 270 -6.45 -8.55 57.05
C VAL A 270 -6.56 -9.15 58.45
N LYS A 271 -7.19 -10.32 58.54
CA LYS A 271 -7.13 -11.18 59.71
C LYS A 271 -5.67 -11.62 59.90
N LEU A 272 -4.99 -11.04 60.88
CA LEU A 272 -3.84 -11.66 61.52
C LEU A 272 -4.32 -12.16 62.88
N GLU A 273 -4.54 -13.46 62.98
CA GLU A 273 -4.71 -14.16 64.26
C GLU A 273 -3.34 -14.73 64.69
N PRO A 274 -2.83 -14.41 65.90
CA PRO A 274 -1.61 -14.95 66.46
C PRO A 274 -1.92 -16.17 67.33
N ALA A 275 -1.22 -17.28 67.13
CA ALA A 275 -1.29 -18.43 68.04
C ALA A 275 0.10 -18.95 68.43
N SER A 276 0.41 -18.70 69.71
CA SER A 276 1.21 -19.47 70.67
C SER A 276 2.70 -19.77 70.42
N LEU A 277 3.49 -19.29 71.38
CA LEU A 277 4.85 -19.68 71.71
C LEU A 277 4.85 -20.88 72.66
N GLU A 278 5.63 -21.93 72.36
CA GLU A 278 6.39 -22.69 73.36
C GLU A 278 7.74 -23.21 72.81
N VAL A 279 8.82 -22.62 73.37
CA VAL A 279 10.06 -23.23 73.90
C VAL A 279 11.11 -23.91 72.95
N ILE A 280 12.10 -23.10 72.48
CA ILE A 280 13.57 -23.06 72.83
C ILE A 280 14.40 -24.40 72.72
N PRO A 281 15.72 -24.43 72.36
CA PRO A 281 16.49 -23.82 71.25
C PRO A 281 17.64 -24.75 70.70
N LYS A 282 18.19 -24.52 69.49
CA LYS A 282 19.61 -24.89 69.20
C LYS A 282 20.33 -23.87 68.32
N LYS A 283 21.11 -23.07 69.02
CA LYS A 283 22.38 -22.37 68.71
C LYS A 283 22.89 -22.41 67.26
N VAL A 284 23.05 -21.21 66.71
CA VAL A 284 24.21 -20.81 65.90
C VAL A 284 25.33 -20.40 66.86
N LYS A 285 26.57 -20.85 66.59
CA LYS A 285 27.90 -20.35 67.03
C LYS A 285 28.90 -21.51 66.85
N GLU A 286 30.14 -21.40 66.40
CA GLU A 286 31.12 -20.32 66.25
C GLU A 286 32.46 -21.03 65.94
N VAL A 287 33.40 -20.39 65.26
CA VAL A 287 34.82 -20.64 65.55
C VAL A 287 35.45 -19.31 65.91
N VAL A 288 35.86 -19.26 67.18
CA VAL A 288 36.34 -18.14 67.99
C VAL A 288 37.84 -17.95 67.77
N LYS A 289 38.35 -16.71 67.81
CA LYS A 289 39.19 -16.21 68.93
C LYS A 289 39.58 -14.73 68.78
N PRO A 290 39.87 -14.04 69.91
CA PRO A 290 39.43 -12.65 70.17
C PRO A 290 40.59 -11.71 70.56
N TYR A 291 40.22 -10.48 70.95
CA TYR A 291 40.83 -9.56 71.96
C TYR A 291 41.14 -8.14 71.44
N MET A 292 40.60 -7.12 72.14
CA MET A 292 40.95 -5.68 72.10
C MET A 292 41.75 -5.34 73.38
N PRO A 293 42.42 -4.19 73.65
CA PRO A 293 42.42 -2.86 72.98
C PRO A 293 43.83 -2.18 72.92
N VAL A 294 43.93 -0.89 72.51
CA VAL A 294 44.74 0.21 73.11
C VAL A 294 45.08 1.32 72.09
N ASP A 295 45.01 2.55 72.59
CA ASP A 295 45.32 3.87 72.03
C ASP A 295 46.63 4.00 71.23
N THR A 296 46.66 4.89 70.23
CA THR A 296 47.52 6.11 70.17
C THR A 296 47.56 6.73 68.76
N VAL A 297 47.23 8.03 68.71
CA VAL A 297 47.87 9.15 67.97
C VAL A 297 48.69 8.79 66.71
N SER A 298 48.36 9.41 65.57
CA SER A 298 49.17 10.53 65.01
C SER A 298 48.84 10.84 63.55
N THR A 299 48.53 12.13 63.30
CA THR A 299 48.94 12.96 62.13
C THR A 299 48.53 12.54 60.71
N LYS A 300 48.06 13.39 59.80
CA LYS A 300 48.13 14.85 59.63
C LYS A 300 47.03 15.28 58.62
N LYS A 301 46.35 16.38 58.99
CA LYS A 301 45.67 17.41 58.16
C LYS A 301 46.51 17.87 56.93
N PRO A 302 46.07 18.85 56.09
CA PRO A 302 44.79 19.59 55.98
C PRO A 302 44.31 19.63 54.49
N GLN A 303 43.29 20.34 53.98
CA GLN A 303 42.85 21.72 54.13
C GLN A 303 41.51 21.80 53.35
N GLY A 304 40.36 22.24 53.87
CA GLY A 304 40.11 23.51 54.56
C GLY A 304 39.52 24.49 53.53
N THR A 305 38.19 24.52 53.34
CA THR A 305 37.27 25.57 53.86
C THR A 305 37.50 26.95 53.22
N LYS A 306 36.49 27.63 52.67
CA LYS A 306 35.45 28.45 53.36
C LYS A 306 34.47 28.96 52.25
N LYS A 307 33.13 28.87 52.31
CA LYS A 307 32.11 29.77 52.94
C LYS A 307 32.55 31.26 53.01
N ALA A 308 31.79 32.29 52.65
CA ALA A 308 30.36 32.56 52.82
C ALA A 308 29.95 33.81 51.99
N GLN A 309 28.63 33.93 51.75
CA GLN A 309 27.75 35.14 51.70
C GLN A 309 28.26 36.41 50.98
N GLY A 310 27.51 37.11 50.13
CA GLY A 310 26.09 37.15 49.76
C GLY A 310 25.78 38.60 49.33
N ASP A 311 24.94 38.83 48.32
CA ASP A 311 24.03 39.99 48.30
C ASP A 311 22.95 39.86 47.21
N GLU A 312 21.85 40.53 47.47
CA GLU A 312 20.52 40.44 46.89
C GLU A 312 20.33 41.30 45.61
N LEU A 313 19.43 40.91 44.70
CA LEU A 313 18.30 41.70 44.15
C LEU A 313 17.86 41.25 42.73
N THR A 314 16.65 40.67 42.66
CA THR A 314 15.62 40.62 41.60
C THR A 314 16.00 40.74 40.10
N ARG A 315 15.48 39.85 39.23
CA ARG A 315 14.18 39.96 38.51
C ARG A 315 14.10 38.98 37.30
N SER A 316 12.94 38.31 37.20
CA SER A 316 12.33 37.67 36.00
C SER A 316 12.85 36.32 35.48
N ILE A 317 11.99 35.31 35.66
CA ILE A 317 12.01 33.97 35.07
C ILE A 317 11.11 33.96 33.83
N GLU A 318 11.62 33.50 32.70
CA GLU A 318 10.86 32.75 31.68
C GLU A 318 11.80 31.71 31.06
N VAL A 319 11.67 30.45 31.48
CA VAL A 319 12.25 29.29 30.80
C VAL A 319 11.15 28.26 30.64
N ASP A 320 10.61 28.27 29.42
CA ASP A 320 10.02 27.13 28.74
C ASP A 320 11.11 26.07 28.57
N MET A 321 10.98 24.90 29.22
CA MET A 321 11.66 23.68 28.82
C MET A 321 10.91 22.43 29.29
N SER A 322 10.83 21.54 28.32
CA SER A 322 10.20 20.24 28.20
C SER A 322 10.94 19.07 28.88
N GLU A 323 10.22 17.93 28.95
CA GLU A 323 10.67 16.53 29.18
C GLU A 323 11.09 16.22 30.65
N ASP A 324 10.81 15.07 31.27
CA ASP A 324 10.70 13.72 30.75
C ASP A 324 10.08 12.75 31.80
N ALA A 325 9.66 11.58 31.31
CA ALA A 325 9.69 10.27 31.95
C ALA A 325 9.05 10.03 33.33
N ARG A 326 7.94 9.27 33.35
CA ARG A 326 7.81 8.16 34.29
C ARG A 326 7.37 6.86 33.61
N LYS A 327 8.14 5.86 33.98
CA LYS A 327 8.26 4.48 33.53
C LYS A 327 7.45 3.59 34.48
N THR A 328 6.69 2.63 33.95
CA THR A 328 6.15 1.47 34.69
C THR A 328 6.10 0.33 33.68
N GLN A 329 7.12 -0.53 33.60
CA GLN A 329 7.39 -1.68 34.48
C GLN A 329 6.17 -2.60 34.70
N ASP A 330 6.34 -3.75 34.06
CA ASP A 330 5.60 -5.02 33.99
C ASP A 330 5.18 -5.60 35.34
N LEU A 331 3.92 -6.08 35.43
CA LEU A 331 3.44 -7.05 36.40
C LEU A 331 2.34 -7.95 35.78
N GLN A 332 2.75 -9.19 35.46
CA GLN A 332 2.11 -10.49 35.75
C GLN A 332 0.81 -10.95 35.03
N LYS A 333 0.98 -12.03 34.24
CA LYS A 333 0.00 -13.04 33.72
C LYS A 333 -0.51 -13.99 34.85
N PRO A 334 -1.39 -15.02 34.64
CA PRO A 334 -2.08 -15.49 33.41
C PRO A 334 -3.58 -15.87 33.54
N ILE A 335 -4.30 -15.88 32.41
CA ILE A 335 -5.34 -16.89 32.16
C ILE A 335 -4.97 -17.61 30.87
N LYS A 336 -4.95 -18.95 30.95
CA LYS A 336 -4.59 -19.89 29.89
C LYS A 336 -5.78 -20.08 28.95
N GLU A 337 -5.53 -20.03 27.65
CA GLU A 337 -6.09 -20.96 26.68
C GLU A 337 -5.23 -20.93 25.39
N SER A 338 -5.18 -22.08 24.74
CA SER A 338 -4.04 -22.63 24.01
C SER A 338 -3.85 -22.13 22.58
N LYS A 339 -2.58 -21.95 22.18
CA LYS A 339 -2.00 -22.45 20.92
C LYS A 339 -0.47 -22.37 20.99
N GLU A 340 0.14 -23.54 20.83
CA GLU A 340 1.56 -23.83 20.83
C GLU A 340 2.27 -23.06 19.71
N ILE A 341 3.22 -22.17 20.05
CA ILE A 341 4.06 -21.44 19.09
C ILE A 341 5.53 -21.80 19.37
N ASP A 342 6.12 -22.45 18.38
CA ASP A 342 7.49 -22.94 18.26
C ASP A 342 8.55 -21.83 18.51
N PRO A 343 9.64 -22.08 19.27
CA PRO A 343 10.59 -21.05 19.73
C PRO A 343 11.39 -20.36 18.63
N SER A 344 11.35 -20.86 17.39
CA SER A 344 11.99 -20.24 16.22
C SER A 344 11.23 -19.00 15.72
N LYS A 345 9.89 -18.99 15.77
CA LYS A 345 9.07 -17.84 15.31
C LYS A 345 9.17 -16.63 16.25
N LEU A 346 9.41 -16.85 17.54
CA LEU A 346 9.62 -15.78 18.52
C LEU A 346 10.94 -15.01 18.31
N LYS A 347 11.98 -15.67 17.79
CA LYS A 347 13.26 -15.02 17.48
C LYS A 347 13.17 -14.22 16.18
N GLU A 348 12.36 -14.67 15.23
CA GLU A 348 12.13 -13.96 13.96
C GLU A 348 11.28 -12.70 14.17
N MET A 349 10.20 -12.76 14.95
CA MET A 349 9.40 -11.58 15.31
C MET A 349 10.21 -10.50 16.04
N ARG A 350 11.16 -10.88 16.91
CA ARG A 350 12.05 -9.91 17.57
C ARG A 350 13.03 -9.23 16.62
N ARG A 351 13.51 -9.95 15.59
CA ARG A 351 14.38 -9.37 14.55
C ARG A 351 13.60 -8.40 13.65
N GLU A 352 12.36 -8.73 13.32
CA GLU A 352 11.50 -7.85 12.53
C GLU A 352 11.10 -6.57 13.28
N GLU A 353 10.80 -6.67 14.58
CA GLU A 353 10.50 -5.51 15.43
C GLU A 353 11.72 -4.57 15.57
N GLU A 354 12.93 -5.12 15.68
CA GLU A 354 14.17 -4.34 15.73
C GLU A 354 14.45 -3.63 14.41
N ILE A 355 14.22 -4.29 13.26
CA ILE A 355 14.34 -3.69 11.93
C ILE A 355 13.31 -2.58 11.73
N ALA A 356 12.06 -2.78 12.16
CA ALA A 356 11.02 -1.76 12.08
C ALA A 356 11.36 -0.53 12.93
N LYS A 357 11.89 -0.74 14.14
CA LYS A 357 12.35 0.32 15.03
C LYS A 357 13.54 1.09 14.45
N ALA A 358 14.49 0.40 13.81
CA ALA A 358 15.61 1.02 13.11
C ALA A 358 15.17 1.85 11.90
N LYS A 359 14.21 1.35 11.10
CA LYS A 359 13.64 2.10 9.96
C LYS A 359 12.93 3.38 10.41
N LEU A 360 12.12 3.30 11.47
CA LEU A 360 11.44 4.47 12.05
C LEU A 360 12.44 5.51 12.60
N ALA A 361 13.54 5.06 13.22
CA ALA A 361 14.59 5.96 13.70
C ALA A 361 15.31 6.68 12.54
N MET A 362 15.61 5.98 11.46
CA MET A 362 16.23 6.55 10.26
C MET A 362 15.30 7.53 9.54
N GLU A 363 14.01 7.25 9.47
CA GLU A 363 13.01 8.15 8.89
C GLU A 363 12.84 9.43 9.73
N ARG A 364 12.82 9.31 11.07
CA ARG A 364 12.83 10.48 11.96
C ARG A 364 14.07 11.34 11.76
N LYS A 365 15.25 10.72 11.62
CA LYS A 365 16.50 11.44 11.33
C LYS A 365 16.45 12.14 9.97
N LYS A 366 15.89 11.49 8.94
CA LYS A 366 15.72 12.09 7.61
C LYS A 366 14.76 13.29 7.62
N LYS A 367 13.62 13.19 8.33
CA LYS A 367 12.66 14.30 8.47
C LYS A 367 13.23 15.50 9.22
N LEU A 368 14.08 15.27 10.22
CA LEU A 368 14.77 16.35 10.93
C LEU A 368 15.81 17.05 10.04
N ALA A 369 16.57 16.29 9.25
CA ALA A 369 17.53 16.83 8.29
C ALA A 369 16.83 17.65 7.19
N GLU A 370 15.76 17.14 6.60
CA GLU A 370 14.97 17.83 5.58
C GLU A 370 14.32 19.11 6.12
N LYS A 371 13.83 19.09 7.36
CA LYS A 371 13.31 20.30 8.04
C LYS A 371 14.41 21.33 8.29
N ALA A 372 15.64 20.91 8.58
CA ALA A 372 16.77 21.80 8.76
C ALA A 372 17.22 22.42 7.42
N GLU A 373 17.28 21.63 6.35
CA GLU A 373 17.60 22.08 4.99
C GLU A 373 16.54 23.07 4.46
N ALA A 374 15.25 22.77 4.64
CA ALA A 374 14.17 23.69 4.26
C ALA A 374 14.25 25.02 5.02
N LYS A 375 14.61 24.98 6.32
CA LYS A 375 14.79 26.21 7.13
C LYS A 375 16.03 27.00 6.69
N ALA A 376 17.10 26.33 6.26
CA ALA A 376 18.29 26.98 5.72
C ALA A 376 18.01 27.61 4.35
N ALA A 377 17.32 26.90 3.45
CA ALA A 377 16.91 27.42 2.14
C ALA A 377 15.98 28.64 2.28
N ALA A 378 15.01 28.60 3.19
CA ALA A 378 14.12 29.74 3.46
C ALA A 378 14.88 30.96 4.03
N ARG A 379 15.95 30.75 4.80
CA ARG A 379 16.81 31.85 5.29
C ARG A 379 17.66 32.44 4.15
N ALA A 380 18.23 31.59 3.29
CA ALA A 380 19.00 32.03 2.13
C ALA A 380 18.15 32.82 1.12
N GLN A 381 16.91 32.39 0.85
CA GLN A 381 15.98 33.13 -0.01
C GLN A 381 15.62 34.50 0.57
N LYS A 382 15.33 34.58 1.87
CA LYS A 382 15.04 35.86 2.54
C LYS A 382 16.23 36.82 2.56
N GLU A 383 17.45 36.31 2.63
CA GLU A 383 18.66 37.14 2.56
C GLU A 383 18.93 37.63 1.13
N ALA A 384 18.71 36.78 0.12
CA ALA A 384 18.83 37.14 -1.29
C ALA A 384 17.78 38.21 -1.69
N GLU A 385 16.54 38.07 -1.24
CA GLU A 385 15.47 39.05 -1.50
C GLU A 385 15.78 40.42 -0.85
N LYS A 386 16.32 40.43 0.38
CA LYS A 386 16.76 41.67 1.03
C LYS A 386 17.92 42.34 0.29
N LYS A 387 18.87 41.56 -0.26
CA LYS A 387 19.98 42.10 -1.06
C LYS A 387 19.52 42.64 -2.41
N GLN A 388 18.52 42.04 -3.04
CA GLN A 388 17.92 42.55 -4.29
C GLN A 388 17.17 43.86 -4.04
N LYS A 389 16.31 43.92 -3.02
CA LYS A 389 15.60 45.16 -2.65
C LYS A 389 16.55 46.30 -2.25
N ALA A 390 17.70 45.99 -1.65
CA ALA A 390 18.72 46.98 -1.34
C ALA A 390 19.40 47.54 -2.61
N ARG A 391 19.64 46.70 -3.63
CA ARG A 391 20.20 47.13 -4.92
C ARG A 391 19.21 47.98 -5.72
N GLU A 392 17.93 47.58 -5.75
CA GLU A 392 16.85 48.35 -6.40
C GLU A 392 16.64 49.72 -5.72
N GLY A 393 16.80 49.79 -4.39
CA GLY A 393 16.76 51.05 -3.63
C GLY A 393 17.96 51.99 -3.88
N GLU A 394 19.12 51.46 -4.26
CA GLU A 394 20.29 52.27 -4.65
C GLU A 394 20.22 52.76 -6.11
N GLU A 395 19.63 51.97 -7.01
CA GLU A 395 19.41 52.36 -8.41
C GLU A 395 18.36 53.47 -8.54
N SER A 396 17.24 53.36 -7.81
CA SER A 396 16.21 54.41 -7.76
C SER A 396 16.70 55.74 -7.16
N LYS A 397 17.68 55.71 -6.24
CA LYS A 397 18.36 56.93 -5.74
C LYS A 397 19.34 57.55 -6.73
N LYS A 398 19.90 56.77 -7.67
CA LYS A 398 20.76 57.29 -8.73
C LYS A 398 19.95 57.94 -9.86
N GLU A 399 18.77 57.41 -10.18
CA GLU A 399 17.86 58.04 -11.16
C GLU A 399 17.24 59.35 -10.64
N GLY A 400 16.92 59.44 -9.35
CA GLY A 400 16.41 60.69 -8.74
C GLY A 400 17.42 61.85 -8.67
N ARG A 401 18.72 61.61 -8.90
CA ARG A 401 19.76 62.65 -8.89
C ARG A 401 20.05 63.25 -10.27
N ASN A 402 19.45 62.72 -11.34
CA ASN A 402 19.77 63.11 -12.72
C ASN A 402 18.62 63.80 -13.49
N GLY A 403 17.52 64.15 -12.83
CA GLY A 403 16.39 64.86 -13.45
C GLY A 403 15.97 66.07 -12.62
N GLY A 404 16.36 67.29 -13.03
CA GLY A 404 15.82 68.51 -12.43
C GLY A 404 16.64 69.79 -12.55
N THR A 405 17.24 70.07 -13.71
CA THR A 405 17.70 71.41 -14.09
C THR A 405 16.53 72.22 -14.68
N TYR A 406 16.16 73.32 -14.04
CA TYR A 406 15.35 74.43 -14.57
C TYR A 406 15.90 75.70 -13.88
N SER A 407 15.98 76.90 -14.43
CA SER A 407 15.84 77.49 -15.76
C SER A 407 16.18 78.98 -15.54
N ALA A 408 17.05 79.56 -16.36
CA ALA A 408 17.36 80.99 -16.34
C ALA A 408 16.43 81.73 -17.31
N SER A 409 15.65 82.68 -16.82
CA SER A 409 15.31 84.01 -17.41
C SER A 409 14.17 84.64 -16.62
#